data_AF-J7LBQ2-F1
#
_entry.id   AF-J7LBQ2-F1
#
_cell.length_a   1.000
_cell.length_b   1.000
_cell.length_c   1.000
_cell.angle_alpha   90.00
_cell.angle_beta   90.00
_cell.angle_gamma   90.00
#
_symmetry.space_group_name_H-M   'P 1'
#
loop_
_entity.id
_entity.type
_entity.pdbx_description
1 polymer ?
#
loop_
_entity_poly.entity_id
_entity_poly.type
_entity_poly.pdbx_seq_one_letter_code
_entity_poly.pdbx_strand_id
1 'polypeptide(L)'
;MSRFGFIQDHSSAFSVKRLCQVLGLARSSYYAWKKAREARAERARPIAEHMRTSLIVDALRAAQAERGCLSGAIFHSDHGAQYTSAAFARVCEQLGVVQSMGAVGSSADNAAAESFNASLKRETLEGKGLKRWKSVKHARLAVFAWINRYNTRRRHSANGQLSPLIYEQRTASLELAA
;
A
#
# COMPACT_ATOMS: atom_id res chain seq x y z
N MET A 1 -23.85 2.62 -3.81
CA MET A 1 -22.92 3.18 -2.79
C MET A 1 -23.47 2.88 -1.40
N SER A 2 -22.65 2.40 -0.45
CA SER A 2 -23.16 2.04 0.89
C SER A 2 -23.25 3.28 1.81
N ARG A 3 -24.18 3.28 2.78
CA ARG A 3 -24.33 4.37 3.76
C ARG A 3 -23.05 4.65 4.55
N PHE A 4 -22.25 3.62 4.86
CA PHE A 4 -20.96 3.80 5.51
C PHE A 4 -19.86 4.30 4.57
N GLY A 5 -19.92 3.94 3.28
CA GLY A 5 -19.06 4.51 2.24
C GLY A 5 -19.26 6.01 2.11
N PHE A 6 -20.51 6.46 2.02
CA PHE A 6 -20.85 7.89 1.99
C PHE A 6 -20.27 8.66 3.19
N ILE A 7 -20.36 8.09 4.41
CA ILE A 7 -19.77 8.71 5.61
C ILE A 7 -18.25 8.84 5.48
N GLN A 8 -17.56 7.80 4.98
CA GLN A 8 -16.11 7.83 4.82
C GLN A 8 -15.69 8.92 3.84
N ASP A 9 -16.34 9.00 2.68
CA ASP A 9 -15.99 9.90 1.58
C ASP A 9 -16.14 11.38 1.97
N HIS A 10 -17.05 11.67 2.91
CA HIS A 10 -17.37 13.03 3.35
C HIS A 10 -16.83 13.36 4.74
N SER A 11 -16.08 12.44 5.37
CA SER A 11 -15.58 12.60 6.75
C SER A 11 -14.49 13.67 6.92
N SER A 12 -13.87 14.11 5.82
CA SER A 12 -12.91 15.22 5.79
C SER A 12 -13.61 16.59 5.84
N ALA A 13 -14.79 16.70 5.25
CA ALA A 13 -15.57 17.95 5.17
C ALA A 13 -16.60 18.08 6.31
N PHE A 14 -17.12 16.96 6.80
CA PHE A 14 -18.18 16.95 7.83
C PHE A 14 -17.86 16.01 8.98
N SER A 15 -18.30 16.38 10.19
CA SER A 15 -18.13 15.50 11.34
C SER A 15 -18.88 14.17 11.16
N VAL A 16 -18.20 13.07 11.46
CA VAL A 16 -18.79 11.71 11.45
C VAL A 16 -20.05 11.65 12.32
N LYS A 17 -20.08 12.39 13.44
CA LYS A 17 -21.27 12.50 14.30
C LYS A 17 -22.48 13.01 13.53
N ARG A 18 -22.32 14.11 12.78
CA ARG A 18 -23.41 14.73 12.02
C ARG A 18 -23.85 13.86 10.85
N LEU A 19 -22.90 13.25 10.14
CA LEU A 19 -23.21 12.30 9.06
C LEU A 19 -23.98 11.07 9.57
N CYS A 20 -23.57 10.51 10.72
CA CYS A 20 -24.28 9.39 11.34
C CYS A 20 -25.70 9.77 11.79
N GLN A 21 -25.89 10.97 12.35
CA GLN A 21 -27.22 11.47 12.74
C GLN A 21 -28.15 11.61 11.53
N VAL A 22 -27.68 12.24 10.45
CA VAL A 22 -28.47 12.44 9.23
C VAL A 22 -28.86 11.11 8.57
N LEU A 23 -27.97 10.11 8.63
CA LEU A 23 -28.20 8.81 7.98
C LEU A 23 -28.88 7.77 8.88
N GLY A 24 -29.27 8.12 10.11
CA GLY A 24 -29.90 7.21 11.06
C GLY A 24 -28.99 6.03 11.46
N LEU A 25 -27.68 6.27 11.57
CA LEU A 25 -26.68 5.24 11.89
C LEU A 25 -26.04 5.46 13.26
N ALA A 26 -25.79 4.37 13.98
CA ALA A 26 -24.97 4.44 15.19
C ALA A 26 -23.50 4.69 14.83
N ARG A 27 -22.86 5.65 15.52
CA ARG A 27 -21.42 5.94 15.34
C ARG A 27 -20.55 4.69 15.56
N SER A 28 -20.92 3.86 16.54
CA SER A 28 -20.25 2.59 16.82
C SER A 28 -20.24 1.66 15.61
N SER A 29 -21.36 1.56 14.89
CA SER A 29 -21.48 0.74 13.68
C SER A 29 -20.58 1.25 12.56
N TYR A 30 -20.45 2.57 12.38
CA TYR A 30 -19.52 3.14 11.40
C TYR A 30 -18.06 2.80 11.72
N TYR A 31 -17.62 2.98 12.97
CA TYR A 31 -16.23 2.66 13.35
C TYR A 31 -15.95 1.15 13.33
N ALA A 32 -16.94 0.31 13.67
CA ALA A 32 -16.83 -1.14 13.51
C ALA A 32 -16.69 -1.53 12.03
N TRP A 33 -17.50 -0.94 11.15
CA TRP A 33 -17.39 -1.12 9.71
C TRP A 33 -16.03 -0.65 9.17
N LYS A 34 -15.55 0.52 9.60
CA LYS A 34 -14.24 1.06 9.20
C LYS A 34 -13.11 0.11 9.59
N LYS A 35 -13.11 -0.36 10.84
CA LYS A 35 -12.13 -1.33 11.35
C LYS A 35 -12.20 -2.66 10.59
N ALA A 36 -13.40 -3.16 10.29
CA ALA A 36 -13.58 -4.40 9.52
C ALA A 36 -13.12 -4.25 8.07
N ARG A 37 -13.29 -3.07 7.47
CA ARG A 37 -12.80 -2.74 6.13
C ARG A 37 -11.27 -2.71 6.09
N GLU A 38 -10.65 -2.04 7.06
CA GLU A 38 -9.19 -2.04 7.23
C GLU A 38 -8.66 -3.46 7.48
N ALA A 39 -9.33 -4.26 8.31
CA ALA A 39 -8.97 -5.67 8.54
C ALA A 39 -9.14 -6.56 7.30
N ARG A 40 -10.14 -6.29 6.45
CA ARG A 40 -10.32 -6.99 5.17
C ARG A 40 -9.24 -6.58 4.16
N ALA A 41 -8.94 -5.30 4.06
CA ALA A 41 -7.83 -4.79 3.25
C ALA A 41 -6.49 -5.39 3.71
N GLU A 42 -6.30 -5.54 5.02
CA GLU A 42 -5.12 -6.16 5.59
C GLU A 42 -5.01 -7.66 5.27
N ARG A 43 -6.13 -8.40 5.34
CA ARG A 43 -6.16 -9.81 4.92
C ARG A 43 -5.94 -9.98 3.41
N ALA A 44 -6.28 -8.98 2.61
CA ALA A 44 -6.10 -8.99 1.17
C ALA A 44 -4.65 -8.74 0.74
N ARG A 45 -3.76 -8.29 1.65
CA ARG A 45 -2.34 -8.11 1.32
C ARG A 45 -1.58 -9.44 1.41
N PRO A 46 -0.86 -9.83 0.35
CA PRO A 46 -0.15 -11.10 0.31
C PRO A 46 1.10 -11.04 1.18
N ILE A 47 1.09 -11.81 2.27
CA ILE A 47 2.25 -12.08 3.13
C ILE A 47 2.32 -13.59 3.33
N ALA A 48 3.39 -14.24 2.89
CA ALA A 48 3.58 -15.69 3.05
C ALA A 48 4.91 -16.02 3.75
N GLU A 49 5.02 -17.26 4.20
CA GLU A 49 6.22 -17.80 4.87
C GLU A 49 7.38 -18.04 3.89
N HIS A 50 7.09 -18.13 2.58
CA HIS A 50 8.08 -18.35 1.53
C HIS A 50 7.87 -17.41 0.34
N MET A 51 8.98 -16.98 -0.26
CA MET A 51 8.98 -16.20 -1.50
C MET A 51 8.55 -17.09 -2.66
N ARG A 52 7.35 -16.83 -3.20
CA ARG A 52 6.78 -17.54 -4.36
C ARG A 52 6.29 -16.53 -5.38
N THR A 53 6.34 -16.87 -6.67
CA THR A 53 5.79 -16.02 -7.74
C THR A 53 4.31 -15.70 -7.51
N SER A 54 3.53 -16.64 -6.98
CA SER A 54 2.11 -16.39 -6.66
C SER A 54 1.92 -15.21 -5.70
N LEU A 55 2.84 -15.02 -4.76
CA LEU A 55 2.76 -13.95 -3.77
C LEU A 55 2.87 -12.56 -4.42
N ILE A 56 3.80 -12.39 -5.36
CA ILE A 56 4.00 -11.12 -6.06
C ILE A 56 2.89 -10.88 -7.10
N VAL A 57 2.35 -11.96 -7.69
CA VAL A 57 1.17 -11.88 -8.58
C VAL A 57 -0.06 -11.40 -7.80
N ASP A 58 -0.32 -11.99 -6.63
CA ASP A 58 -1.42 -11.57 -5.76
C ASP A 58 -1.25 -10.10 -5.33
N ALA A 59 0.00 -9.65 -5.12
CA ALA A 59 0.29 -8.28 -4.71
C ALA A 59 -0.04 -7.29 -5.82
N LEU A 60 0.36 -7.62 -7.05
CA LEU A 60 0.10 -6.78 -8.21
C LEU A 60 -1.40 -6.74 -8.53
N ARG A 61 -2.11 -7.87 -8.41
CA ARG A 61 -3.57 -7.91 -8.57
C ARG A 61 -4.31 -7.13 -7.48
N ALA A 62 -3.84 -7.18 -6.23
CA ALA A 62 -4.40 -6.37 -5.15
C ALA A 62 -4.19 -4.86 -5.42
N ALA A 63 -3.01 -4.47 -5.90
CA ALA A 63 -2.73 -3.08 -6.30
C ALA A 63 -3.64 -2.62 -7.44
N GLN A 64 -3.85 -3.46 -8.45
CA GLN A 64 -4.81 -3.20 -9.54
C GLN A 64 -6.23 -3.01 -9.00
N ALA A 65 -6.68 -3.86 -8.09
CA ALA A 65 -8.01 -3.75 -7.50
C ALA A 65 -8.17 -2.47 -6.65
N GLU A 66 -7.12 -2.04 -5.96
CA GLU A 66 -7.12 -0.83 -5.14
C GLU A 66 -7.08 0.45 -5.99
N ARG A 67 -6.30 0.44 -7.08
CA ARG A 67 -6.08 1.61 -7.95
C ARG A 67 -7.03 1.71 -9.14
N GLY A 68 -7.74 0.62 -9.46
CA GLY A 68 -8.67 0.54 -10.59
C GLY A 68 -8.01 0.31 -11.95
N CYS A 69 -6.78 0.81 -12.16
CA CYS A 69 -5.97 0.57 -13.35
C CYS A 69 -4.47 0.71 -13.04
N LEU A 70 -3.64 -0.14 -13.66
CA LEU A 70 -2.18 -0.08 -13.64
C LEU A 70 -1.58 0.04 -15.06
N SER A 71 -2.43 0.21 -16.08
CA SER A 71 -1.95 0.33 -17.47
C SER A 71 -1.02 1.53 -17.60
N GLY A 72 0.17 1.31 -18.17
CA GLY A 72 1.23 2.32 -18.28
C GLY A 72 2.10 2.47 -17.02
N ALA A 73 1.78 1.78 -15.92
CA ALA A 73 2.64 1.79 -14.74
C ALA A 73 3.94 1.02 -15.01
N ILE A 74 5.05 1.53 -14.48
CA ILE A 74 6.35 0.86 -14.53
C ILE A 74 6.54 0.08 -13.22
N PHE A 75 6.72 -1.23 -13.33
CA PHE A 75 7.15 -2.07 -12.21
C PHE A 75 8.66 -2.25 -12.28
N HIS A 76 9.37 -1.53 -11.43
CA HIS A 76 10.82 -1.62 -11.34
C HIS A 76 11.24 -2.64 -10.28
N SER A 77 12.12 -3.59 -10.63
CA SER A 77 12.66 -4.59 -9.71
C SER A 77 14.11 -4.96 -10.00
N ASP A 78 14.74 -5.65 -9.06
CA ASP A 78 15.95 -6.40 -9.30
C ASP A 78 15.68 -7.68 -10.14
N HIS A 79 16.73 -8.45 -10.39
CA HIS A 79 16.69 -9.72 -11.14
C HIS A 79 16.28 -10.93 -10.28
N GLY A 80 15.51 -10.73 -9.21
CA GLY A 80 15.02 -11.81 -8.37
C GLY A 80 14.21 -12.86 -9.16
N ALA A 81 14.40 -14.14 -8.86
CA ALA A 81 13.82 -15.26 -9.61
C ALA A 81 12.28 -15.21 -9.75
N GLN A 82 11.58 -14.60 -8.79
CA GLN A 82 10.13 -14.42 -8.88
C GLN A 82 9.77 -13.35 -9.92
N TYR A 83 10.50 -12.23 -9.95
CA TYR A 83 10.24 -11.12 -10.89
C TYR A 83 10.62 -11.46 -12.32
N THR A 84 11.63 -12.30 -12.53
CA THR A 84 12.04 -12.79 -13.87
C THR A 84 11.19 -13.96 -14.36
N SER A 85 10.23 -14.45 -13.57
CA SER A 85 9.43 -15.62 -13.94
C SER A 85 8.40 -15.31 -15.03
N ALA A 86 8.20 -16.27 -15.96
CA ALA A 86 7.22 -16.16 -17.03
C ALA A 86 5.78 -15.93 -16.52
N ALA A 87 5.44 -16.48 -15.36
CA ALA A 87 4.13 -16.27 -14.75
C ALA A 87 3.92 -14.82 -14.29
N PHE A 88 4.97 -14.15 -13.77
CA PHE A 88 4.88 -12.74 -13.40
C PHE A 88 4.84 -11.84 -14.65
N ALA A 89 5.68 -12.12 -15.65
CA ALA A 89 5.67 -11.41 -16.94
C ALA A 89 4.28 -11.39 -17.59
N ARG A 90 3.60 -12.54 -17.66
CA ARG A 90 2.24 -12.64 -18.20
C ARG A 90 1.22 -11.77 -17.44
N VAL A 91 1.34 -11.69 -16.12
CA VAL A 91 0.40 -10.87 -15.32
C VAL A 91 0.68 -9.39 -15.52
N CYS A 92 1.95 -8.97 -15.63
CA CYS A 92 2.29 -7.60 -15.98
C CYS A 92 1.71 -7.21 -17.34
N GLU A 93 1.89 -8.06 -18.36
CA GLU A 93 1.30 -7.84 -19.69
C GLU A 93 -0.23 -7.71 -19.64
N GLN A 94 -0.91 -8.63 -18.95
CA GLN A 94 -2.38 -8.60 -18.77
C GLN A 94 -2.89 -7.30 -18.10
N LEU A 95 -2.08 -6.72 -17.21
CA LEU A 95 -2.43 -5.52 -16.47
C LEU A 95 -1.91 -4.22 -17.12
N GLY A 96 -1.23 -4.33 -18.27
CA GLY A 96 -0.61 -3.19 -18.96
C GLY A 96 0.58 -2.59 -18.20
N VAL A 97 1.22 -3.36 -17.32
CA VAL A 97 2.37 -2.94 -16.51
C VAL A 97 3.67 -3.20 -17.26
N VAL A 98 4.48 -2.17 -17.43
CA VAL A 98 5.81 -2.28 -18.05
C VAL A 98 6.82 -2.72 -17.01
N GLN A 99 7.45 -3.88 -17.21
CA GLN A 99 8.54 -4.30 -16.35
C GLN A 99 9.82 -3.53 -16.70
N SER A 100 10.49 -3.02 -15.68
CA SER A 100 11.81 -2.41 -15.78
C SER A 100 12.73 -3.11 -14.81
N MET A 101 13.91 -3.53 -15.28
CA MET A 101 14.95 -4.08 -14.41
C MET A 101 16.21 -3.25 -14.59
N GLY A 102 16.89 -2.97 -13.48
CA GLY A 102 18.17 -2.26 -13.52
C GLY A 102 19.21 -2.98 -14.38
N ALA A 103 20.20 -2.23 -14.86
CA ALA A 103 21.34 -2.84 -15.54
C ALA A 103 21.99 -3.87 -14.61
N VAL A 104 22.43 -5.01 -15.15
CA VAL A 104 23.10 -6.05 -14.35
C VAL A 104 24.29 -5.42 -13.62
N GLY A 105 24.24 -5.40 -12.28
CA GLY A 105 25.30 -4.84 -11.44
C GLY A 105 25.11 -3.39 -10.97
N SER A 106 23.98 -2.72 -11.29
CA SER A 106 23.66 -1.37 -10.77
C SER A 106 22.78 -1.45 -9.52
N SER A 107 23.36 -1.30 -8.33
CA SER A 107 22.61 -1.21 -7.07
C SER A 107 21.84 0.11 -6.92
N ALA A 108 22.20 1.13 -7.70
CA ALA A 108 21.56 2.45 -7.66
C ALA A 108 20.08 2.39 -8.08
N ASP A 109 19.75 1.52 -9.03
CA ASP A 109 18.39 1.42 -9.60
C ASP A 109 17.37 0.89 -8.57
N ASN A 110 17.82 0.06 -7.63
CA ASN A 110 16.99 -0.50 -6.56
C ASN A 110 17.04 0.30 -5.24
N ALA A 111 17.83 1.38 -5.19
CA ALA A 111 18.13 2.10 -3.95
C ALA A 111 16.86 2.64 -3.23
N ALA A 112 15.84 3.03 -3.99
CA ALA A 112 14.57 3.48 -3.41
C ALA A 112 13.83 2.36 -2.66
N ALA A 113 13.76 1.16 -3.24
CA ALA A 113 13.14 -0.01 -2.61
C ALA A 113 13.98 -0.49 -1.41
N GLU A 114 15.31 -0.44 -1.51
CA GLU A 114 16.21 -0.79 -0.41
C GLU A 114 16.08 0.17 0.77
N SER A 115 16.01 1.47 0.52
CA SER A 115 15.83 2.50 1.55
C SER A 115 14.48 2.35 2.26
N PHE A 116 13.41 2.04 1.51
CA PHE A 116 12.10 1.70 2.06
C PHE A 116 12.18 0.48 2.99
N ASN A 117 12.75 -0.62 2.51
CA ASN A 117 12.89 -1.87 3.26
C ASN A 117 13.77 -1.70 4.51
N ALA A 118 14.86 -0.94 4.41
CA ALA A 118 15.73 -0.61 5.54
C ALA A 118 14.99 0.20 6.61
N SER A 119 14.18 1.18 6.19
CA SER A 119 13.36 1.97 7.12
C SER A 119 12.29 1.13 7.81
N LEU A 120 11.62 0.24 7.08
CA LEU A 120 10.66 -0.71 7.65
C LEU A 120 11.33 -1.59 8.71
N LYS A 121 12.43 -2.24 8.37
CA LYS A 121 13.16 -3.14 9.29
C LYS A 121 13.63 -2.40 10.53
N ARG A 122 14.27 -1.24 10.36
CA ARG A 122 14.76 -0.42 11.48
C ARG A 122 13.65 -0.03 12.45
N GLU A 123 12.52 0.42 11.92
CA GLU A 123 11.43 0.95 12.75
C GLU A 123 10.49 -0.13 13.31
N THR A 124 10.51 -1.36 12.77
CA THR A 124 9.61 -2.45 13.20
C THR A 124 10.32 -3.64 13.86
N LEU A 125 11.62 -3.83 13.63
CA LEU A 125 12.42 -4.96 14.13
C LEU A 125 13.59 -4.53 15.03
N GLU A 126 14.16 -3.34 14.85
CA GLU A 126 15.42 -2.94 15.53
C GLU A 126 15.20 -2.05 16.77
N GLY A 127 13.95 -1.79 17.17
CA GLY A 127 13.63 -1.07 18.40
C GLY A 127 14.04 -1.84 19.67
N LYS A 128 14.49 -1.12 20.71
CA LYS A 128 14.93 -1.64 22.01
C LYS A 128 13.83 -2.50 22.68
N GLY A 129 13.75 -3.79 22.36
CA GLY A 129 12.89 -4.77 23.02
C GLY A 129 12.17 -5.79 22.13
N LEU A 130 12.09 -5.59 20.81
CA LEU A 130 11.35 -6.49 19.90
C LEU A 130 12.30 -7.34 19.04
N LYS A 131 13.01 -8.29 19.65
CA LYS A 131 13.88 -9.21 18.88
C LYS A 131 13.10 -10.13 17.92
N ARG A 132 11.79 -10.35 18.13
CA ARG A 132 10.92 -11.19 17.28
C ARG A 132 9.45 -10.81 17.44
N TRP A 133 8.66 -10.95 16.38
CA TRP A 133 7.20 -10.92 16.49
C TRP A 133 6.67 -12.21 17.10
N LYS A 134 5.64 -12.11 17.95
CA LYS A 134 5.04 -13.26 18.65
C LYS A 134 4.28 -14.22 17.72
N SER A 135 3.94 -13.79 16.50
CA SER A 135 3.19 -14.57 15.51
C SER A 135 3.21 -13.85 14.15
N VAL A 136 2.94 -14.57 13.06
CA VAL A 136 2.70 -13.98 11.73
C VAL A 136 1.64 -12.89 11.76
N LYS A 137 0.53 -13.08 12.50
CA LYS A 137 -0.54 -12.07 12.63
C LYS A 137 -0.04 -10.75 13.21
N HIS A 138 0.81 -10.80 14.23
CA HIS A 138 1.43 -9.60 14.83
C HIS A 138 2.38 -8.92 13.85
N ALA A 139 3.15 -9.69 13.09
CA ALA A 139 4.02 -9.17 12.03
C ALA A 139 3.22 -8.41 10.97
N ARG A 140 2.16 -9.03 10.44
CA ARG A 140 1.26 -8.43 9.45
C ARG A 140 0.70 -7.09 9.93
N LEU A 141 0.10 -7.08 11.12
CA LEU A 141 -0.46 -5.85 11.71
C LEU A 141 0.59 -4.75 11.93
N ALA A 142 1.80 -5.10 12.36
CA ALA A 142 2.88 -4.13 12.56
C ALA A 142 3.34 -3.54 11.23
N VAL A 143 3.55 -4.37 10.21
CA VAL A 143 3.92 -3.95 8.86
C VAL A 143 2.82 -3.10 8.24
N PHE A 144 1.56 -3.48 8.38
CA PHE A 144 0.42 -2.70 7.90
C PHE A 144 0.33 -1.33 8.54
N ALA A 145 0.39 -1.28 9.88
CA ALA A 145 0.37 -0.01 10.61
C ALA A 145 1.53 0.89 10.19
N TRP A 146 2.71 0.30 9.98
CA TRP A 146 3.89 1.02 9.50
C TRP A 146 3.69 1.55 8.07
N ILE A 147 3.24 0.73 7.11
CA ILE A 147 2.97 1.13 5.72
C ILE A 147 1.91 2.24 5.69
N ASN A 148 0.83 2.10 6.47
CA ASN A 148 -0.20 3.12 6.54
C ASN A 148 0.36 4.45 7.05
N ARG A 149 1.17 4.43 8.11
CA ARG A 149 1.84 5.65 8.61
C ARG A 149 2.82 6.21 7.59
N TYR A 150 3.59 5.37 6.92
CA TYR A 150 4.54 5.75 5.87
C TYR A 150 3.81 6.51 4.75
N ASN A 151 2.76 5.92 4.19
CA ASN A 151 2.04 6.51 3.05
C ASN A 151 1.17 7.72 3.42
N THR A 152 0.57 7.75 4.61
CA THR A 152 -0.44 8.78 4.96
C THR A 152 0.12 9.93 5.79
N ARG A 153 1.21 9.73 6.55
CA ARG A 153 1.70 10.72 7.54
C ARG A 153 3.18 11.06 7.46
N ARG A 154 4.05 10.12 7.06
CA ARG A 154 5.50 10.36 7.03
C ARG A 154 5.83 11.41 5.99
N ARG A 155 6.59 12.45 6.36
CA ARG A 155 7.04 13.50 5.43
C ARG A 155 8.36 13.07 4.79
N HIS A 156 8.48 13.25 3.48
CA HIS A 156 9.69 12.92 2.72
C HIS A 156 10.26 14.19 2.10
N SER A 157 11.56 14.45 2.27
CA SER A 157 12.23 15.60 1.66
C SER A 157 12.14 15.56 0.13
N ALA A 158 12.31 14.38 -0.47
CA ALA A 158 12.13 14.15 -1.91
C ALA A 158 10.72 14.52 -2.43
N ASN A 159 9.72 14.51 -1.54
CA ASN A 159 8.32 14.83 -1.88
C ASN A 159 7.94 16.25 -1.42
N GLY A 160 8.91 17.16 -1.26
CA GLY A 160 8.65 18.52 -0.78
C GLY A 160 8.09 18.57 0.65
N GLN A 161 8.53 17.64 1.51
CA GLN A 161 8.02 17.46 2.87
C GLN A 161 6.52 17.08 2.94
N LEU A 162 6.00 16.41 1.91
CA LEU A 162 4.68 15.80 1.90
C LEU A 162 4.75 14.31 2.18
N SER A 163 3.62 13.72 2.57
CA SER A 163 3.48 12.26 2.60
C SER A 163 3.25 11.69 1.21
N PRO A 164 3.62 10.42 0.95
CA PRO A 164 3.48 9.80 -0.37
C PRO A 164 2.07 9.94 -0.95
N LEU A 165 1.02 9.70 -0.14
CA LEU A 165 -0.36 9.80 -0.58
C LEU A 165 -0.73 11.24 -0.98
N ILE A 166 -0.32 12.24 -0.19
CA ILE A 166 -0.63 13.64 -0.49
C ILE A 166 0.16 14.13 -1.71
N TYR A 167 1.41 13.69 -1.84
CA TYR A 167 2.24 13.99 -3.01
C TYR A 167 1.59 13.43 -4.29
N GLU A 168 1.22 12.15 -4.29
CA GLU A 168 0.56 11.49 -5.42
C GLU A 168 -0.76 12.18 -5.81
N GLN A 169 -1.60 12.53 -4.83
CA GLN A 169 -2.86 13.25 -5.08
C GLN A 169 -2.65 14.62 -5.73
N ARG A 170 -1.60 15.35 -5.33
CA ARG A 170 -1.27 16.66 -5.92
C ARG A 170 -0.74 16.50 -7.34
N THR A 171 0.15 15.56 -7.59
CA THR A 171 0.71 15.32 -8.92
C THR A 171 -0.37 14.86 -9.89
N ALA A 172 -1.22 13.90 -9.49
CA ALA A 172 -2.33 13.44 -10.32
C ALA A 172 -3.33 14.56 -10.65
N SER A 173 -3.56 15.48 -9.70
CA SER A 173 -4.44 16.64 -9.93
C SER A 173 -3.82 17.66 -10.90
N LEU A 174 -2.49 17.78 -10.94
CA LEU A 174 -1.76 18.62 -11.88
C LEU A 174 -1.75 18.02 -13.29
N GLU A 175 -1.58 16.70 -13.42
CA GLU A 175 -1.64 15.99 -14.70
C GLU A 175 -3.04 16.01 -15.33
N LEU A 176 -4.11 16.00 -14.53
CA LEU A 176 -5.49 16.13 -15.01
C LEU A 176 -5.87 17.58 -15.41
N ALA A 177 -5.12 18.57 -14.94
CA ALA A 177 -5.38 19.99 -15.20
C ALA A 177 -4.53 20.59 -16.34
N ALA A 178 -3.56 19.82 -16.86
CA ALA A 178 -2.68 20.19 -17.98
C ALA A 178 -3.17 19.56 -19.29
#